data_AF-T0J400-F1
#
_entry.id   AF-T0J400-F1
#
_cell.length_a   1.000
_cell.length_b   1.000
_cell.length_c   1.000
_cell.angle_alpha   90.00
_cell.angle_beta   90.00
_cell.angle_gamma   90.00
#
_symmetry.space_group_name_H-M   'P 1'
#
loop_
_entity.id
_entity.type
_entity.pdbx_description
1 polymer ?
#
loop_
_entity_poly.entity_id
_entity_poly.type
_entity_poly.pdbx_seq_one_letter_code
_entity_poly.pdbx_strand_id
1 'polypeptide(L)'
;MIWVVSQDIGINYGHWVRLYQSRHFKDEYPEDNERFNNVVYTEEIERDREKSLLNMRERMFSEHKFKAAVFIGGMGGIIQEYEMFRRLQPEAAVIPVISTGGATLDVGAQVESLAPDLTEDRDYVALFHRHLDVSVREERFESPALQPAVVEERFWQPPATA
;
A
#
# COMPACT_ATOMS: atom_id res chain seq x y z
N MET A 1 -0.16 13.27 -7.71
CA MET A 1 -1.44 12.68 -8.20
C MET A 1 -2.28 12.06 -7.08
N ILE A 2 -1.76 11.15 -6.25
CA ILE A 2 -2.51 10.54 -5.12
C ILE A 2 -3.03 11.60 -4.13
N TRP A 3 -2.20 12.60 -3.81
CA TRP A 3 -2.57 13.69 -2.93
C TRP A 3 -3.78 14.49 -3.43
N VAL A 4 -3.83 14.84 -4.72
CA VAL A 4 -4.93 15.60 -5.33
C VAL A 4 -6.24 14.83 -5.20
N VAL A 5 -6.24 13.55 -5.57
CA VAL A 5 -7.44 12.69 -5.47
C VAL A 5 -7.90 12.57 -4.02
N SER A 6 -6.97 12.48 -3.07
CA SER A 6 -7.29 12.38 -1.64
C SER A 6 -7.98 13.65 -1.11
N GLN A 7 -7.53 14.82 -1.56
CA GLN A 7 -8.17 16.09 -1.22
C GLN A 7 -9.59 16.17 -1.78
N ASP A 8 -9.79 15.77 -3.04
CA ASP A 8 -11.09 15.82 -3.70
C ASP A 8 -12.15 14.95 -2.99
N ILE A 9 -11.73 13.84 -2.39
CA ILE A 9 -12.63 12.92 -1.66
C ILE A 9 -12.68 13.19 -0.14
N GLY A 10 -12.06 14.27 0.35
CA GLY A 10 -12.10 14.66 1.75
C GLY A 10 -11.35 13.71 2.70
N ILE A 11 -10.32 13.02 2.22
CA ILE A 11 -9.49 12.12 3.02
C ILE A 11 -8.15 12.78 3.32
N ASN A 12 -7.78 12.85 4.60
CA ASN A 12 -6.45 13.30 5.01
C ASN A 12 -5.43 12.15 4.84
N TYR A 13 -4.98 11.99 3.60
CA TYR A 13 -4.07 10.91 3.21
C TYR A 13 -2.78 10.86 4.03
N GLY A 14 -2.25 12.01 4.47
CA GLY A 14 -1.04 12.07 5.29
C GLY A 14 -1.15 11.34 6.63
N HIS A 15 -2.37 11.06 7.10
CA HIS A 15 -2.59 10.29 8.32
C HIS A 15 -2.82 8.79 8.05
N TRP A 16 -3.22 8.42 6.83
CA TRP A 16 -3.52 7.04 6.45
C TRP A 16 -2.31 6.28 5.89
N VAL A 17 -1.37 6.99 5.27
CA VAL A 17 -0.23 6.35 4.60
C VAL A 17 1.08 6.76 5.25
N ARG A 18 1.95 5.76 5.41
CA ARG A 18 3.34 5.92 5.79
C ARG A 18 4.23 5.64 4.60
N LEU A 19 5.17 6.54 4.33
CA LEU A 19 6.17 6.37 3.29
C LEU A 19 7.51 5.98 3.92
N TYR A 20 8.23 5.07 3.29
CA TYR A 20 9.63 4.81 3.61
C TYR A 20 10.50 5.38 2.49
N GLN A 21 11.52 6.16 2.84
CA GLN A 21 12.45 6.74 1.89
C GLN A 21 13.88 6.68 2.41
N SER A 22 14.80 6.18 1.57
CA SER A 22 16.21 6.15 1.90
C SER A 22 16.85 7.52 1.68
N ARG A 23 17.64 7.99 2.66
CA ARG A 23 18.43 9.24 2.57
C ARG A 23 19.47 9.25 1.46
N HIS A 24 19.78 8.09 0.86
CA HIS A 24 20.60 8.00 -0.33
C HIS A 24 20.04 8.84 -1.49
N PHE A 25 18.71 8.94 -1.61
CA PHE A 25 18.03 9.66 -2.69
C PHE A 25 17.55 11.07 -2.29
N LYS A 26 18.10 11.65 -1.20
CA LYS A 26 17.60 12.91 -0.64
C LYS A 26 17.54 14.07 -1.65
N ASP A 27 18.44 14.08 -2.62
CA ASP A 27 18.56 15.13 -3.63
C ASP A 27 17.60 14.90 -4.82
N GLU A 28 16.90 13.76 -4.83
CA GLU A 28 15.94 13.32 -5.87
C GLU A 28 14.51 13.21 -5.32
N TYR A 29 14.28 13.61 -4.07
CA TYR A 29 12.96 13.60 -3.46
C TYR A 29 11.99 14.50 -4.22
N PRO A 30 10.80 14.00 -4.62
CA PRO A 30 9.75 14.86 -5.15
C PRO A 30 9.40 15.97 -4.16
N GLU A 31 9.15 17.19 -4.64
CA GLU A 31 8.70 18.31 -3.81
C GLU A 31 7.42 17.97 -3.02
N ASP A 32 6.57 17.12 -3.60
CA ASP A 32 5.35 16.62 -2.97
C ASP A 32 5.62 15.86 -1.65
N ASN A 33 6.84 15.35 -1.41
CA ASN A 33 7.22 14.65 -0.17
C ASN A 33 6.98 15.51 1.09
N GLU A 34 7.16 16.83 1.00
CA GLU A 34 6.93 17.75 2.11
C GLU A 34 5.47 17.75 2.58
N ARG A 35 4.54 17.31 1.71
CA ARG A 35 3.11 17.22 2.02
C ARG A 35 2.74 15.90 2.70
N PHE A 36 3.65 14.93 2.75
CA PHE A 36 3.45 13.68 3.48
C PHE A 36 3.95 13.85 4.91
N ASN A 37 3.02 14.06 5.84
CA ASN A 37 3.36 14.21 7.26
C ASN A 37 3.83 12.90 7.95
N ASN A 38 4.00 11.80 7.19
CA ASN A 38 4.26 10.46 7.71
C ASN A 38 5.37 9.73 6.91
N VAL A 39 6.47 10.43 6.63
CA VAL A 39 7.66 9.81 6.00
C VAL A 39 8.64 9.31 7.06
N VAL A 40 9.03 8.04 6.93
CA VAL A 40 10.14 7.42 7.68
C VAL A 40 11.38 7.44 6.80
N TYR A 41 12.34 8.29 7.17
CA TYR A 41 13.63 8.34 6.50
C TYR A 41 14.57 7.27 7.07
N THR A 42 15.15 6.46 6.19
CA THR A 42 16.16 5.46 6.55
C THR A 42 17.56 5.92 6.16
N GLU A 43 18.57 5.45 6.87
CA GLU A 43 19.95 5.93 6.67
C GLU A 43 20.50 5.56 5.29
N GLU A 44 21.42 6.38 4.81
CA GLU A 44 22.30 6.00 3.70
C GLU A 44 23.37 5.05 4.25
N ILE A 45 23.52 3.89 3.62
CA ILE A 45 24.48 2.87 4.00
C ILE A 45 25.65 2.92 3.02
N GLU A 46 26.81 3.37 3.50
CA GLU A 46 28.08 3.37 2.76
C GLU A 46 28.05 4.10 1.39
N ARG A 47 27.10 5.01 1.16
CA ARG A 47 26.83 5.62 -0.15
C ARG A 47 26.53 4.60 -1.25
N ASP A 48 26.08 3.42 -0.86
CA ASP A 48 25.72 2.34 -1.75
C ASP A 48 24.20 2.28 -1.88
N ARG A 49 23.75 2.37 -3.14
CA ARG A 49 22.34 2.37 -3.50
C ARG A 49 21.62 1.11 -3.03
N GLU A 50 22.19 -0.05 -3.31
CA GLU A 50 21.55 -1.35 -3.04
C GLU A 50 21.50 -1.63 -1.53
N LYS A 51 22.58 -1.33 -0.80
CA LYS A 51 22.61 -1.46 0.66
C LYS A 51 21.60 -0.53 1.33
N SER A 52 21.46 0.70 0.81
CA SER A 52 20.53 1.68 1.35
C SER A 52 19.07 1.30 1.08
N LEU A 53 18.76 0.78 -0.12
CA LEU A 53 17.45 0.23 -0.47
C LEU A 53 17.12 -1.03 0.35
N LEU A 54 18.08 -1.93 0.53
CA LEU A 54 17.93 -3.13 1.35
C LEU A 54 17.55 -2.75 2.78
N ASN A 55 18.32 -1.85 3.42
CA ASN A 55 18.03 -1.36 4.77
C ASN A 55 16.62 -0.76 4.86
N MET A 56 16.23 0.05 3.88
CA MET A 56 14.92 0.68 3.83
C MET A 56 13.78 -0.36 3.78
N ARG A 57 13.89 -1.35 2.89
CA ARG A 57 12.88 -2.39 2.71
C ARG A 57 12.77 -3.31 3.92
N GLU A 58 13.91 -3.70 4.50
CA GLU A 58 13.93 -4.52 5.72
C GLU A 58 13.21 -3.82 6.88
N ARG A 59 13.46 -2.52 7.06
CA ARG A 59 12.74 -1.72 8.05
C ARG A 59 11.26 -1.63 7.74
N MET A 60 10.89 -1.28 6.50
CA MET A 60 9.48 -1.17 6.07
C MET A 60 8.69 -2.44 6.35
N PHE A 61 9.27 -3.61 6.05
CA PHE A 61 8.59 -4.89 6.21
C PHE A 61 8.72 -5.50 7.61
N SER A 62 9.56 -4.97 8.51
CA SER A 62 9.76 -5.52 9.85
C SER A 62 9.18 -4.64 10.97
N GLU A 63 9.03 -3.34 10.74
CA GLU A 63 8.51 -2.40 11.76
C GLU A 63 6.99 -2.55 11.99
N HIS A 64 6.27 -3.20 11.07
CA HIS A 64 4.83 -3.37 11.11
C HIS A 64 4.40 -4.80 10.76
N LYS A 65 3.18 -5.15 11.18
CA LYS A 65 2.49 -6.36 10.70
C LYS A 65 1.51 -5.97 9.62
N PHE A 66 1.55 -6.66 8.50
CA PHE A 66 0.70 -6.37 7.36
C PHE A 66 -0.39 -7.43 7.22
N LYS A 67 -1.59 -6.99 6.82
CA LYS A 67 -2.65 -7.91 6.38
C LYS A 67 -2.44 -8.36 4.94
N ALA A 68 -1.95 -7.46 4.10
CA ALA A 68 -1.72 -7.71 2.68
C ALA A 68 -0.62 -6.81 2.10
N ALA A 69 -0.01 -7.24 1.01
CA ALA A 69 0.74 -6.41 0.08
C ALA A 69 0.04 -6.39 -1.29
N VAL A 70 -0.10 -5.19 -1.85
CA VAL A 70 -0.68 -4.98 -3.19
C VAL A 70 0.43 -4.55 -4.14
N PHE A 71 0.60 -5.30 -5.22
CA PHE A 71 1.61 -5.01 -6.25
C PHE A 71 0.91 -4.47 -7.50
N ILE A 72 1.35 -3.29 -7.97
CA ILE A 72 0.71 -2.54 -9.05
C ILE A 72 1.81 -2.06 -10.01
N GLY A 73 1.82 -2.57 -11.24
CA GLY A 73 2.73 -2.18 -12.31
C GLY A 73 4.20 -2.39 -11.98
N GLY A 74 4.97 -1.30 -12.10
CA GLY A 74 6.36 -1.16 -11.66
C GLY A 74 7.42 -1.83 -12.52
N MET A 75 8.66 -1.77 -12.00
CA MET A 75 9.89 -2.28 -12.62
C MET A 75 10.56 -3.32 -11.69
N GLY A 76 11.78 -3.76 -11.99
CA GLY A 76 12.44 -4.88 -11.30
C GLY A 76 12.59 -4.77 -9.77
N GLY A 77 12.50 -3.58 -9.18
CA GLY A 77 12.52 -3.41 -7.71
C GLY A 77 11.38 -4.14 -6.98
N ILE A 78 10.23 -4.29 -7.63
CA ILE A 78 9.06 -4.97 -7.06
C ILE A 78 9.31 -6.45 -6.80
N ILE A 79 10.10 -7.13 -7.64
CA ILE A 79 10.37 -8.57 -7.47
C ILE A 79 11.15 -8.81 -6.17
N GLN A 80 12.17 -7.98 -5.92
CA GLN A 80 12.96 -8.04 -4.69
C GLN A 80 12.09 -7.73 -3.45
N GLU A 81 11.15 -6.80 -3.58
CA GLU A 81 10.19 -6.46 -2.52
C GLU A 81 9.22 -7.60 -2.25
N TYR A 82 8.71 -8.27 -3.28
CA TYR A 82 7.86 -9.45 -3.16
C TYR A 82 8.57 -10.59 -2.41
N GLU A 83 9.77 -10.96 -2.84
CA GLU A 83 10.55 -12.04 -2.22
C GLU A 83 10.85 -11.73 -0.75
N MET A 84 11.24 -10.49 -0.45
CA MET A 84 11.49 -10.05 0.91
C MET A 84 10.22 -10.01 1.76
N PHE A 85 9.11 -9.51 1.21
CA PHE A 85 7.83 -9.44 1.89
C PHE A 85 7.31 -10.84 2.23
N ARG A 86 7.34 -11.79 1.30
CA ARG A 86 6.95 -13.19 1.55
C ARG A 86 7.74 -13.83 2.69
N ARG A 87 9.03 -13.50 2.81
CA ARG A 87 9.89 -14.00 3.89
C ARG A 87 9.58 -13.36 5.24
N LEU A 88 9.36 -12.04 5.28
CA LEU A 88 9.19 -11.27 6.52
C LEU A 88 7.74 -11.24 7.02
N GLN A 89 6.77 -11.42 6.12
CA GLN A 89 5.33 -11.36 6.36
C GLN A 89 4.63 -12.59 5.74
N PRO A 90 4.97 -13.82 6.14
CA PRO A 90 4.49 -15.05 5.48
C PRO A 90 2.96 -15.20 5.53
N GLU A 91 2.33 -14.67 6.57
CA GLU A 91 0.87 -14.73 6.80
C GLU A 91 0.09 -13.64 6.06
N ALA A 92 0.77 -12.62 5.51
CA ALA A 92 0.10 -11.55 4.80
C ALA A 92 -0.31 -12.00 3.39
N ALA A 93 -1.50 -11.58 2.97
CA ALA A 93 -1.97 -11.81 1.60
C ALA A 93 -1.08 -11.09 0.59
N VAL A 94 -0.93 -11.67 -0.60
CA VAL A 94 -0.24 -11.04 -1.72
C VAL A 94 -1.21 -10.88 -2.87
N ILE A 95 -1.39 -9.64 -3.31
CA ILE A 95 -2.38 -9.24 -4.30
C ILE A 95 -1.63 -8.59 -5.48
N PRO A 96 -1.12 -9.38 -6.43
CA PRO A 96 -0.52 -8.84 -7.64
C PRO A 96 -1.62 -8.48 -8.65
N VAL A 97 -1.80 -7.20 -8.93
CA VAL A 97 -2.80 -6.71 -9.89
C VAL A 97 -2.25 -6.84 -11.31
N ILE A 98 -2.28 -8.04 -11.86
CA ILE A 98 -1.66 -8.41 -13.15
C ILE A 98 -2.17 -7.53 -14.30
N SER A 99 -3.42 -7.07 -14.26
CA SER A 99 -3.99 -6.18 -15.29
C SER A 99 -3.22 -4.85 -15.45
N THR A 100 -2.34 -4.50 -14.51
CA THR A 100 -1.49 -3.29 -14.54
C THR A 100 -0.15 -3.50 -15.26
N GLY A 101 0.21 -4.74 -15.61
CA GLY A 101 1.42 -5.08 -16.36
C GLY A 101 2.73 -4.85 -15.59
N GLY A 102 3.82 -4.64 -16.32
CA GLY A 102 5.15 -4.40 -15.74
C GLY A 102 5.69 -5.58 -14.95
N ALA A 103 6.50 -5.30 -13.91
CA ALA A 103 7.08 -6.34 -13.04
C ALA A 103 6.05 -7.10 -12.21
N THR A 104 4.82 -6.60 -12.11
CA THR A 104 3.72 -7.32 -11.45
C THR A 104 3.35 -8.61 -12.19
N LEU A 105 3.60 -8.71 -13.50
CA LEU A 105 3.47 -9.98 -14.25
C LEU A 105 4.42 -11.06 -13.69
N ASP A 106 5.66 -10.68 -13.39
CA ASP A 106 6.67 -11.58 -12.85
C ASP A 106 6.35 -12.00 -11.41
N VAL A 107 5.77 -11.09 -10.62
CA VAL A 107 5.25 -11.44 -9.29
C VAL A 107 4.10 -12.45 -9.41
N GLY A 108 3.16 -12.21 -10.33
CA GLY A 108 2.04 -13.14 -10.58
C GLY A 108 2.47 -14.55 -10.92
N ALA A 109 3.54 -14.70 -11.71
CA ALA A 109 4.09 -16.00 -12.07
C ALA A 109 4.70 -16.77 -10.88
N GLN A 110 5.01 -16.09 -9.78
CA GLN A 110 5.57 -16.68 -8.56
C GLN A 110 4.52 -16.97 -7.48
N VAL A 111 3.27 -16.55 -7.67
CA VAL A 111 2.18 -16.82 -6.72
C VAL A 111 1.53 -18.16 -7.06
N GLU A 112 1.42 -19.05 -6.08
CA GLU A 112 0.92 -20.42 -6.27
C GLU A 112 -0.53 -20.48 -6.75
N SER A 113 -1.37 -19.55 -6.29
CA SER A 113 -2.79 -19.48 -6.65
C SER A 113 -3.19 -18.04 -6.87
N LEU A 114 -3.45 -17.69 -8.14
CA LEU A 114 -3.88 -16.37 -8.55
C LEU A 114 -5.38 -16.38 -8.83
N ALA A 115 -6.12 -15.45 -8.21
CA ALA A 115 -7.52 -15.26 -8.54
C ALA A 115 -7.66 -14.71 -9.97
N PRO A 116 -8.56 -15.25 -10.81
CA PRO A 116 -8.70 -14.83 -12.21
C PRO A 116 -8.99 -13.34 -12.39
N ASP A 117 -9.71 -12.73 -11.44
CA ASP A 117 -10.07 -11.31 -11.49
C ASP A 117 -8.86 -10.37 -11.32
N LEU A 118 -7.73 -10.83 -10.76
CA LEU A 118 -6.49 -10.06 -10.72
C LEU A 118 -5.85 -9.87 -12.10
N THR A 119 -6.20 -10.71 -13.07
CA THR A 119 -5.67 -10.67 -14.45
C THR A 119 -6.48 -9.76 -15.36
N GLU A 120 -7.80 -9.84 -15.26
CA GLU A 120 -8.69 -9.28 -16.28
C GLU A 120 -9.47 -8.06 -15.78
N ASP A 121 -9.73 -7.98 -14.47
CA ASP A 121 -10.58 -6.93 -13.94
C ASP A 121 -9.87 -5.57 -13.97
N ARG A 122 -10.66 -4.56 -14.32
CA ARG A 122 -10.27 -3.14 -14.38
C ARG A 122 -11.11 -2.29 -13.42
N ASP A 123 -12.11 -2.86 -12.77
CA ASP A 123 -12.78 -2.25 -11.62
C ASP A 123 -11.94 -2.46 -10.37
N TYR A 124 -10.90 -1.63 -10.20
CA TYR A 124 -9.97 -1.72 -9.07
C TYR A 124 -10.65 -1.47 -7.73
N VAL A 125 -11.75 -0.71 -7.70
CA VAL A 125 -12.50 -0.48 -6.46
C VAL A 125 -13.14 -1.78 -6.01
N ALA A 126 -13.90 -2.44 -6.88
CA ALA A 126 -14.52 -3.72 -6.57
C ALA A 126 -13.47 -4.81 -6.29
N LEU A 127 -12.37 -4.82 -7.04
CA LEU A 127 -11.24 -5.74 -6.85
C LEU A 127 -10.67 -5.63 -5.42
N PHE A 128 -10.33 -4.42 -4.98
CA PHE A 128 -9.75 -4.22 -3.65
C PHE A 128 -10.75 -4.49 -2.53
N HIS A 129 -12.03 -4.22 -2.73
CA HIS A 129 -13.07 -4.62 -1.78
C HIS A 129 -13.10 -6.15 -1.57
N ARG A 130 -13.02 -6.94 -2.64
CA ARG A 130 -13.00 -8.41 -2.56
C ARG A 130 -11.73 -8.96 -1.94
N HIS A 131 -10.56 -8.43 -2.33
CA HIS A 131 -9.26 -9.00 -1.94
C HIS A 131 -8.71 -8.47 -0.62
N LEU A 132 -9.12 -7.29 -0.16
CA LEU A 132 -8.66 -6.70 1.11
C LEU A 132 -9.67 -6.86 2.25
N ASP A 133 -10.80 -7.53 2.02
CA ASP A 133 -11.89 -7.70 2.99
C ASP A 133 -12.37 -6.35 3.58
N VAL A 134 -12.47 -5.34 2.71
CA VAL A 134 -13.00 -4.03 3.08
C VAL A 134 -14.49 -4.04 2.76
N SER A 135 -15.34 -3.72 3.73
CA SER A 135 -16.78 -3.73 3.48
C SER A 135 -17.21 -2.48 2.69
N VAL A 136 -18.08 -2.67 1.69
CA VAL A 136 -18.72 -1.55 0.97
C VAL A 136 -19.71 -0.77 1.85
N ARG A 137 -20.06 -1.32 3.02
CA ARG A 137 -20.95 -0.69 3.99
C ARG A 137 -20.21 0.23 4.97
N GLU A 138 -18.90 0.09 5.10
CA GLU A 138 -18.10 0.97 5.97
C GLU A 138 -18.10 2.39 5.41
N GLU A 139 -18.27 3.38 6.29
CA GLU A 139 -18.02 4.78 5.98
C GLU A 139 -16.51 5.03 5.76
N ARG A 140 -16.19 6.08 5.00
CA ARG A 140 -14.81 6.53 4.81
C ARG A 140 -14.55 7.69 5.76
N PHE A 141 -13.66 7.46 6.71
CA PHE A 141 -13.29 8.46 7.71
C PHE A 141 -12.16 9.33 7.17
N GLU A 142 -12.19 10.62 7.49
CA GLU A 142 -11.17 11.58 7.05
C GLU A 142 -9.76 11.16 7.54
N SER A 143 -9.64 10.65 8.76
CA SER A 143 -8.37 10.21 9.36
C SER A 143 -8.56 8.96 10.23
N PRO A 144 -7.50 8.19 10.52
CA PRO A 144 -7.60 7.01 11.38
C PRO A 144 -8.09 7.33 12.81
N ALA A 145 -7.84 8.55 13.30
CA ALA A 145 -8.27 8.98 14.62
C ALA A 145 -9.80 9.10 14.74
N LEU A 146 -10.51 9.28 13.62
CA LEU A 146 -11.97 9.32 13.59
C LEU A 146 -12.60 7.96 13.32
N GLN A 147 -11.80 6.94 12.96
CA GLN A 147 -12.30 5.61 12.63
C GLN A 147 -12.51 4.79 13.91
N PRO A 148 -13.75 4.32 14.19
CA PRO A 148 -14.00 3.41 15.29
C PRO A 148 -13.15 2.13 15.21
N ALA A 149 -12.70 1.62 16.35
CA ALA A 149 -11.94 0.36 16.39
C ALA A 149 -12.81 -0.85 16.04
N VAL A 150 -14.10 -0.80 16.40
CA VAL A 150 -15.10 -1.83 16.11
C VAL A 150 -15.60 -1.65 14.68
N VAL A 151 -15.59 -2.72 13.87
CA VAL A 151 -15.93 -2.64 12.44
C VAL A 151 -17.40 -2.33 12.23
N GLU A 152 -18.28 -2.88 13.06
CA GLU A 152 -19.73 -2.70 12.97
C GLU A 152 -20.14 -1.24 13.20
N GLU A 153 -19.40 -0.51 14.04
CA GLU A 153 -19.61 0.93 14.30
C GLU A 153 -19.19 1.80 13.11
N ARG A 154 -18.47 1.24 12.14
CA ARG A 154 -18.09 1.95 10.91
C ARG A 154 -19.16 1.86 9.85
N PHE A 155 -20.15 0.98 9.99
CA PHE A 155 -21.12 0.78 8.94
C PHE A 155 -22.07 1.96 8.85
N TRP A 156 -22.30 2.42 7.62
CA TRP A 156 -23.29 3.44 7.31
C TRP A 156 -24.64 3.04 7.91
N GLN A 157 -25.21 3.97 8.68
CA GLN A 157 -26.52 3.82 9.26
C GLN A 157 -27.50 4.70 8.48
N PRO A 158 -28.66 4.16 8.05
CA PRO A 158 -29.68 5.01 7.46
C PRO A 158 -30.13 6.06 8.48
N PRO A 159 -30.41 7.30 8.05
CA PRO A 159 -30.98 8.30 8.93
C PRO A 159 -32.28 7.75 9.53
N ALA A 160 -32.47 7.95 10.84
CA ALA A 160 -33.70 7.53 11.51
C ALA A 160 -34.90 8.16 10.79
N THR A 161 -35.84 7.32 10.34
CA THR A 161 -37.13 7.80 9.82
C THR A 161 -37.83 8.56 10.93
N ALA A 162 -38.05 9.85 10.70
CA ALA A 162 -38.83 10.74 11.57
C ALA A 162 -40.31 10.35 11.59
#